data_AF-B6ZCE5-F1
#
_entry.id   AF-B6ZCE5-F1
#
_cell.length_a   1.000
_cell.length_b   1.000
_cell.length_c   1.000
_cell.angle_alpha   90.00
_cell.angle_beta   90.00
_cell.angle_gamma   90.00
#
_symmetry.space_group_name_H-M   'P 1'
#
loop_
_entity.id
_entity.type
_entity.pdbx_description
1 polymer ?
#
loop_
_entity_poly.entity_id
_entity_poly.type
_entity_poly.pdbx_seq_one_letter_code
_entity_poly.pdbx_strand_id
1 'polypeptide(L)'
;MGWGRLGTQAPTPRVLQELNVTVVTFLCREHNVCTLVPRRAAGICFGDSGGPLICNGILHGVDSFVIRECASLQFPDFFARVSMYVDWIQNVLRGAEP
;
A
#
# COMPACT_ATOMS: atom_id res chain seq x y z
N MET A 1 1.19 5.74 3.20
CA MET A 1 1.29 6.56 4.45
C MET A 1 0.30 6.00 5.45
N GLY A 2 0.57 6.09 6.75
CA GLY A 2 -0.34 5.50 7.74
C GLY A 2 0.11 5.58 9.18
N TRP A 3 -0.71 5.00 10.05
CA TRP A 3 -0.48 4.84 11.50
C TRP A 3 -0.26 3.38 11.88
N GLY A 4 0.12 2.54 10.92
CA GLY A 4 0.55 1.18 11.18
C GLY A 4 1.79 1.14 12.05
N ARG A 5 2.07 -0.05 12.59
CA ARG A 5 3.21 -0.28 13.49
C ARG A 5 4.52 0.15 12.84
N LEU A 6 5.46 0.66 13.63
CA LEU A 6 6.80 1.05 13.15
C LEU A 6 7.72 -0.15 12.81
N GLY A 7 7.18 -1.37 12.81
CA GLY A 7 7.85 -2.64 12.63
C GLY A 7 6.97 -3.79 13.13
N THR A 8 7.27 -5.03 12.75
CA THR A 8 6.43 -6.22 12.99
C THR A 8 5.94 -6.34 14.44
N GLN A 9 6.82 -6.07 15.42
CA GLN A 9 6.51 -6.11 16.86
C GLN A 9 6.62 -4.74 17.54
N ALA A 10 6.77 -3.66 16.76
CA ALA A 10 6.89 -2.31 17.29
C ALA A 10 5.50 -1.71 17.59
N PRO A 11 5.42 -0.68 18.45
CA PRO A 11 4.16 0.03 18.69
C PRO A 11 3.72 0.82 17.45
N THR A 12 2.45 1.22 17.46
CA THR A 12 1.91 2.19 16.50
C THR A 12 2.39 3.61 16.83
N PRO A 13 2.64 4.47 15.82
CA PRO A 13 3.04 5.84 16.03
C PRO A 13 1.82 6.70 16.42
N ARG A 14 2.09 7.80 17.14
CA ARG A 14 1.08 8.83 17.44
C ARG A 14 0.88 9.84 16.31
N VAL A 15 1.85 9.92 15.40
CA VAL A 15 1.91 10.86 14.28
C VAL A 15 1.90 10.07 12.98
N LEU A 16 1.20 10.59 11.97
CA LEU A 16 1.15 9.98 10.63
C LEU A 16 2.56 9.79 10.09
N GLN A 17 2.84 8.62 9.53
CA GLN A 17 4.11 8.32 8.88
C GLN A 17 3.93 8.28 7.36
N GLU A 18 4.95 8.73 6.64
CA GLU A 18 5.06 8.62 5.19
C GLU A 18 6.40 8.00 4.80
N LEU A 19 6.45 7.37 3.64
CA LEU A 19 7.62 6.64 3.17
C LEU A 19 7.72 6.74 1.65
N ASN A 20 8.90 7.09 1.15
CA ASN A 20 9.20 7.03 -0.27
C ASN A 20 9.48 5.59 -0.67
N VAL A 21 8.76 5.12 -1.69
CA VAL A 21 8.83 3.75 -2.20
C VAL A 21 9.00 3.77 -3.72
N THR A 22 9.44 2.66 -4.30
CA THR A 22 9.56 2.48 -5.75
C THR A 22 8.65 1.35 -6.20
N VAL A 23 7.90 1.58 -7.29
CA VAL A 23 7.06 0.54 -7.91
C VAL A 23 7.94 -0.56 -8.52
N VAL A 24 7.58 -1.82 -8.29
CA VAL A 24 8.28 -2.99 -8.81
C VAL A 24 7.30 -3.99 -9.42
N THR A 25 7.78 -4.80 -10.37
CA THR A 25 6.97 -5.80 -11.09
C THR A 25 7.37 -7.25 -10.77
N PHE A 26 8.56 -7.48 -10.23
CA PHE A 26 8.97 -8.82 -9.81
C PHE A 26 8.15 -9.26 -8.58
N LEU A 27 7.81 -10.55 -8.51
CA LEU A 27 7.00 -11.13 -7.43
C LEU A 27 5.66 -10.40 -7.18
N CYS A 28 5.17 -9.63 -8.17
CA CYS A 28 3.95 -8.86 -8.10
C CYS A 28 2.88 -9.47 -9.01
N ARG A 29 1.65 -9.59 -8.51
CA ARG A 29 0.51 -10.05 -9.31
C ARG A 29 -0.11 -8.87 -10.06
N GLU A 30 -0.74 -9.15 -11.21
CA GLU A 30 -1.30 -8.12 -12.10
C GLU A 30 -2.40 -7.26 -11.43
N HIS A 31 -3.16 -7.83 -10.50
CA HIS A 31 -4.19 -7.15 -9.73
C HIS A 31 -3.65 -6.23 -8.62
N ASN A 32 -2.33 -6.23 -8.42
CA ASN A 32 -1.67 -5.42 -7.41
C ASN A 32 -0.80 -4.35 -8.06
N VAL A 33 -0.63 -3.25 -7.33
CA VAL A 33 0.59 -2.43 -7.45
C VAL A 33 1.50 -2.91 -6.33
N CYS A 34 2.78 -3.14 -6.62
CA CYS A 34 3.73 -3.56 -5.59
C CYS A 34 4.87 -2.58 -5.47
N THR A 35 5.37 -2.39 -4.25
CA THR A 35 6.45 -1.44 -4.00
C THR A 35 7.56 -2.02 -3.13
N LEU A 36 8.77 -1.52 -3.31
CA LEU A 36 9.93 -1.83 -2.48
C LEU A 36 10.71 -0.55 -2.19
N VAL A 37 11.42 -0.50 -1.05
CA VAL A 37 12.44 0.52 -0.78
C VAL A 37 13.83 -0.04 -1.13
N PRO A 38 14.55 0.53 -2.10
CA PRO A 38 15.90 0.09 -2.43
C PRO A 38 16.86 0.26 -1.25
N ARG A 39 17.67 -0.78 -0.98
CA ARG A 39 18.79 -0.76 -0.02
C ARG A 39 18.39 -0.54 1.46
N ARG A 40 17.11 -0.61 1.80
CA ARG A 40 16.62 -0.45 3.17
C ARG A 40 15.42 -1.38 3.42
N ALA A 41 15.40 -2.02 4.58
CA ALA A 41 14.20 -2.68 5.09
C ALA A 41 13.21 -1.60 5.55
N ALA A 42 12.29 -1.22 4.66
CA ALA A 42 11.20 -0.31 4.95
C ALA A 42 10.02 -0.64 4.03
N GLY A 43 8.81 -0.41 4.53
CA GLY A 43 7.58 -0.73 3.83
C GLY A 43 6.37 -0.48 4.72
N ILE A 44 5.19 -0.88 4.23
CA ILE A 44 3.95 -0.87 5.02
C ILE A 44 4.04 -1.91 6.15
N CYS A 45 3.20 -1.74 7.17
CA CYS A 45 3.13 -2.66 8.29
C CYS A 45 1.71 -2.84 8.82
N PHE A 46 1.56 -3.67 9.86
CA PHE A 46 0.27 -3.98 10.46
C PHE A 46 -0.41 -2.70 10.96
N GLY A 47 -1.61 -2.45 10.44
CA GLY A 47 -2.40 -1.24 10.72
C GLY A 47 -2.35 -0.18 9.61
N ASP A 48 -1.47 -0.33 8.61
CA ASP A 48 -1.49 0.55 7.43
C ASP A 48 -2.54 0.15 6.39
N SER A 49 -3.11 -1.06 6.47
CA SER A 49 -4.13 -1.56 5.54
C SER A 49 -5.27 -0.56 5.31
N GLY A 50 -5.61 -0.31 4.05
CA GLY A 50 -6.56 0.74 3.64
C GLY A 50 -5.92 2.10 3.40
N GLY A 51 -4.65 2.28 3.78
CA GLY A 51 -3.86 3.48 3.50
C GLY A 51 -3.65 3.73 2.00
N PRO A 52 -3.30 4.96 1.61
CA PRO A 52 -3.08 5.31 0.21
C PRO A 52 -1.61 5.17 -0.22
N LEU A 53 -1.42 4.63 -1.42
CA LEU A 53 -0.22 4.78 -2.23
C LEU A 53 -0.42 5.87 -3.28
N ILE A 54 0.34 6.96 -3.12
CA ILE A 54 0.28 8.14 -4.00
C ILE A 54 1.49 8.14 -4.93
N CYS A 55 1.25 8.17 -6.24
CA CYS A 55 2.30 8.40 -7.25
C CYS A 55 1.91 9.62 -8.09
N ASN A 56 2.81 10.58 -8.26
CA ASN A 56 2.54 11.82 -9.02
C ASN A 56 1.25 12.56 -8.59
N GLY A 57 0.94 12.56 -7.28
CA GLY A 57 -0.26 13.20 -6.74
C GLY A 57 -1.58 12.43 -6.97
N ILE A 58 -1.52 11.22 -7.54
CA ILE A 58 -2.69 10.38 -7.84
C ILE A 58 -2.69 9.15 -6.95
N LEU A 59 -3.88 8.74 -6.49
CA LEU A 59 -4.09 7.49 -5.76
C LEU A 59 -4.01 6.30 -6.71
N HIS A 60 -2.91 5.54 -6.64
CA HIS A 60 -2.67 4.38 -7.50
C HIS A 60 -2.88 3.04 -6.79
N GLY A 61 -2.75 3.02 -5.47
CA GLY A 61 -2.87 1.80 -4.68
C GLY A 61 -3.56 2.04 -3.35
N VAL A 62 -4.19 0.98 -2.83
CA VAL A 62 -4.68 0.91 -1.45
C VAL A 62 -3.92 -0.19 -0.72
N ASP A 63 -3.26 0.14 0.39
CA ASP A 63 -2.43 -0.75 1.18
C ASP A 63 -3.21 -2.03 1.54
N SER A 64 -2.70 -3.20 1.15
CA SER A 64 -3.45 -4.45 1.26
C SER A 64 -2.77 -5.43 2.21
N PHE A 65 -1.60 -5.96 1.83
CA PHE A 65 -0.92 -6.97 2.63
C PHE A 65 0.60 -6.97 2.44
N VAL A 66 1.27 -7.62 3.39
CA VAL A 66 2.68 -8.00 3.34
C VAL A 66 2.78 -9.51 3.55
N ILE A 67 3.93 -10.09 3.19
CA ILE A 67 4.18 -11.53 3.39
C ILE A 67 5.05 -11.71 4.63
N ARG A 68 4.52 -12.45 5.62
CA ARG A 68 5.13 -12.81 6.92
C ARG A 68 5.35 -11.63 7.87
N GLU A 69 6.18 -10.67 7.49
CA GLU A 69 6.67 -9.60 8.35
C GLU A 69 6.73 -8.27 7.59
N CYS A 70 6.67 -7.17 8.34
CA CYS A 70 6.78 -5.84 7.75
C CYS A 70 8.18 -5.60 7.21
N ALA A 71 8.29 -4.81 6.14
CA ALA A 71 9.58 -4.40 5.58
C ALA A 71 10.52 -5.57 5.23
N SER A 72 9.96 -6.70 4.78
CA SER A 72 10.73 -7.85 4.33
C SER A 72 11.61 -7.48 3.13
N LEU A 73 12.89 -7.86 3.16
CA LEU A 73 13.79 -7.66 2.01
C LEU A 73 13.54 -8.68 0.88
N GLN A 74 12.66 -9.66 1.09
CA GLN A 74 12.39 -10.74 0.13
C GLN A 74 11.15 -10.48 -0.72
N PHE A 75 10.15 -9.79 -0.18
CA PHE A 75 8.86 -9.58 -0.84
C PHE A 75 8.56 -8.08 -0.89
N PRO A 76 7.95 -7.58 -1.98
CA PRO A 76 7.46 -6.21 -2.01
C PRO A 76 6.23 -6.07 -1.09
N ASP A 77 5.82 -4.83 -0.86
CA ASP A 77 4.52 -4.51 -0.30
C ASP A 77 3.45 -4.58 -1.38
N PHE A 78 2.25 -5.04 -1.04
CA PHE A 78 1.17 -5.26 -2.01
C PHE A 78 -0.02 -4.34 -1.74
N PHE A 79 -0.45 -3.65 -2.81
CA PHE A 79 -1.55 -2.70 -2.80
C PHE A 79 -2.62 -3.16 -3.79
N ALA A 80 -3.90 -2.93 -3.49
CA ALA A 80 -4.97 -3.11 -4.47
C ALA A 80 -4.79 -2.08 -5.59
N ARG A 81 -4.80 -2.52 -6.85
CA ARG A 81 -4.56 -1.64 -8.01
C ARG A 81 -5.80 -0.79 -8.31
N VAL A 82 -5.81 0.47 -7.86
CA VAL A 82 -6.97 1.38 -7.95
C VAL A 82 -7.46 1.58 -9.38
N SER A 83 -6.55 1.61 -10.36
CA SER A 83 -6.91 1.79 -11.77
C SER A 83 -7.86 0.72 -12.32
N MET A 84 -7.90 -0.48 -11.71
CA MET A 84 -8.83 -1.54 -12.11
C MET A 84 -10.26 -1.32 -11.60
N TYR A 85 -10.45 -0.41 -10.64
CA TYR A 85 -11.71 -0.22 -9.93
C TYR A 85 -12.29 1.19 -10.12
N VAL A 86 -11.70 2.01 -10.99
CA VAL A 86 -12.13 3.41 -11.17
C VAL A 86 -13.60 3.51 -11.57
N ASP A 87 -14.07 2.67 -12.50
CA ASP A 87 -15.48 2.70 -12.93
C ASP A 87 -16.44 2.38 -11.77
N TRP A 88 -16.12 1.34 -11.00
CA TRP A 88 -16.88 0.98 -9.79
C TRP A 88 -16.85 2.12 -8.75
N ILE A 89 -15.68 2.70 -8.47
CA ILE A 89 -15.54 3.83 -7.55
C ILE A 89 -16.44 5.00 -8.01
N GLN A 90 -16.41 5.33 -9.31
CA GLN A 90 -17.23 6.41 -9.86
C GLN A 90 -18.73 6.13 -9.76
N ASN A 91 -19.16 4.88 -9.97
CA ASN A 91 -20.56 4.49 -9.83
C ASN A 91 -21.04 4.64 -8.37
N VAL A 92 -20.24 4.19 -7.41
CA VAL A 92 -20.55 4.34 -5.97
C VAL A 92 -20.61 5.82 -5.59
N LEU A 93 -19.63 6.63 -6.01
CA LEU A 93 -19.60 8.06 -5.68
C LEU A 93 -20.76 8.85 -6.30
N ARG A 94 -21.30 8.40 -7.43
CA ARG A 94 -22.49 8.98 -8.07
C ARG A 94 -23.81 8.47 -7.48
N GLY A 95 -23.78 7.51 -6.56
CA GLY A 95 -24.98 6.85 -6.04
C GLY A 95 -25.73 6.05 -7.11
N ALA A 96 -25.01 5.55 -8.11
CA ALA A 96 -25.56 4.79 -9.23
C ALA A 96 -25.54 3.27 -9.00
N GLU A 97 -24.91 2.81 -7.92
CA GLU A 97 -25.06 1.43 -7.45
C GLU A 97 -26.30 1.33 -6.53
N PRO A 98 -27.16 0.31 -6.71
CA PRO A 98 -28.35 0.11 -5.89
C PRO A 98 -28.05 -0.29 -4.44
#